data_AF-A0A947VAN8-F1
#
_entry.id   AF-A0A947VAN8-F1
#
_cell.length_a   1.000
_cell.length_b   1.000
_cell.length_c   1.000
_cell.angle_alpha   90.00
_cell.angle_beta   90.00
_cell.angle_gamma   90.00
#
_symmetry.space_group_name_H-M   'P 1'
#
loop_
_entity.id
_entity.type
_entity.pdbx_description
1 polymer ?
#
loop_
_entity_poly.entity_id
_entity_poly.type
_entity_poly.pdbx_seq_one_letter_code
_entity_poly.pdbx_strand_id
1 'polypeptide(L)'
;MLDRFLRMFRGNRTKRRRDAELDGLFTSRAQRAAFRKLNAVAPLASEVNAPPTEVVTHSSASLASQPAKSIVCREAVLGKDKRVAGYILSLGYKINPRVRASSVSMQRLYDKVLVRNLEEMGIQKLLAYRLAFVEVSASSLETPFLEVPQPQGIVYVVGTNPQLLADHASCLAGLTRLKALGYQMGLRADGVETPDMAPFLALADFLFVDVGNSDIPVISDRMDAALRLSPKIRFVATNIQTLEEYSVCVGLPFSYYQGPFITSREKLNAPKMDAGRIKILQLLNKLRSDAETPELTALIKQNLALSYKLLRYINSPGMGLLHTVATLEQALAVLGRQKFYRWLTLLLFTSGETSGLDWAVMENALIRARLAELCAQGALSAAERDELFVAGMFSLLDVVLSMPMEAVLKQVNLPPLVDEALLRQQGKYAPYLDLAIACEQADNENVATLAHAVGLDIWRVNGFHIDAMLWAQQVGE
;
A
#
# COMPACT_ATOMS: atom_id res chain seq x y z
N MET A 1 -36.68 -35.30 -49.06
CA MET A 1 -35.79 -34.20 -49.48
C MET A 1 -35.95 -32.90 -48.66
N LEU A 2 -36.92 -32.77 -47.74
CA LEU A 2 -37.18 -31.52 -47.01
C LEU A 2 -36.19 -31.18 -45.88
N ASP A 3 -35.66 -32.17 -45.15
CA ASP A 3 -34.88 -31.94 -43.91
C ASP A 3 -33.52 -31.23 -44.11
N ARG A 4 -33.02 -31.18 -45.35
CA ARG A 4 -31.78 -30.44 -45.67
C ARG A 4 -31.97 -28.92 -45.72
N PHE A 5 -33.21 -28.43 -45.86
CA PHE A 5 -33.52 -27.00 -45.93
C PHE A 5 -33.70 -26.35 -44.55
N LEU A 6 -34.34 -27.06 -43.61
CA LEU A 6 -34.65 -26.54 -42.27
C LEU A 6 -33.43 -26.38 -41.35
N ARG A 7 -32.32 -27.07 -41.62
CA ARG A 7 -31.09 -26.95 -40.83
C ARG A 7 -30.37 -25.60 -41.02
N MET A 8 -30.65 -24.87 -42.10
CA MET A 8 -29.92 -23.64 -42.45
C MET A 8 -30.26 -22.43 -41.56
N PHE A 9 -31.41 -22.43 -40.87
CA PHE A 9 -31.91 -21.25 -40.13
C PHE A 9 -31.91 -21.35 -38.60
N ARG A 10 -31.55 -22.50 -37.99
CA ARG A 10 -31.52 -22.63 -36.51
C ARG A 10 -30.18 -22.28 -35.86
N GLY A 11 -29.05 -22.39 -36.57
CA GLY A 11 -27.71 -22.17 -35.99
C GLY A 11 -27.41 -20.73 -35.54
N ASN A 12 -28.12 -19.72 -36.05
CA ASN A 12 -27.76 -18.31 -35.86
C ASN A 12 -28.59 -17.55 -34.79
N ARG A 13 -29.62 -18.17 -34.18
CA ARG A 13 -30.48 -17.49 -33.19
C ARG A 13 -29.91 -17.48 -31.77
N THR A 14 -29.30 -18.57 -31.30
CA THR A 14 -28.73 -18.65 -29.94
C THR A 14 -27.44 -17.85 -29.78
N LYS A 15 -26.57 -17.81 -30.80
CA LYS A 15 -25.38 -16.95 -30.78
C LYS A 15 -25.76 -15.46 -30.71
N ARG A 16 -26.67 -15.03 -31.61
CA ARG A 16 -27.25 -13.68 -31.58
C ARG A 16 -27.97 -13.34 -30.27
N ARG A 17 -28.51 -14.32 -29.51
CA ARG A 17 -29.17 -14.05 -28.23
C ARG A 17 -28.17 -13.73 -27.11
N ARG A 18 -27.07 -14.48 -27.01
CA ARG A 18 -25.97 -14.17 -26.07
C ARG A 18 -25.21 -12.90 -26.45
N ASP A 19 -25.00 -12.67 -27.75
CA ASP A 19 -24.45 -11.40 -28.23
C ASP A 19 -25.41 -10.25 -27.89
N ALA A 20 -26.74 -10.41 -28.02
CA ALA A 20 -27.73 -9.38 -27.65
C ALA A 20 -27.80 -9.09 -26.14
N GLU A 21 -27.72 -10.12 -25.30
CA GLU A 21 -27.72 -10.01 -23.83
C GLU A 21 -26.45 -9.28 -23.31
N LEU A 22 -25.32 -9.37 -24.03
CA LEU A 22 -24.11 -8.59 -23.74
C LEU A 22 -24.06 -7.23 -24.45
N ASP A 23 -24.71 -7.07 -25.60
CA ASP A 23 -24.70 -5.83 -26.38
C ASP A 23 -25.41 -4.67 -25.66
N GLY A 24 -26.41 -4.97 -24.83
CA GLY A 24 -27.13 -3.98 -24.02
C GLY A 24 -26.31 -3.35 -22.88
N LEU A 25 -25.19 -3.97 -22.48
CA LEU A 25 -24.32 -3.48 -21.38
C LEU A 25 -23.30 -2.42 -21.82
N PHE A 26 -23.10 -2.22 -23.13
CA PHE A 26 -22.01 -1.40 -23.65
C PHE A 26 -22.44 -0.55 -24.86
N THR A 27 -22.51 0.77 -24.66
CA THR A 27 -22.92 1.77 -25.65
C THR A 27 -21.88 2.01 -26.75
N SER A 28 -20.64 1.52 -26.61
CA SER A 28 -19.61 1.67 -27.65
C SER A 28 -18.73 0.43 -27.86
N ARG A 29 -18.20 0.32 -29.09
CA ARG A 29 -17.20 -0.71 -29.48
C ARG A 29 -15.91 -0.62 -28.64
N ALA A 30 -15.57 0.58 -28.16
CA ALA A 30 -14.41 0.80 -27.28
C ALA A 30 -14.62 0.19 -25.88
N GLN A 31 -15.78 0.42 -25.25
CA GLN A 31 -16.14 -0.24 -23.98
C GLN A 31 -16.14 -1.76 -24.11
N ARG A 32 -16.68 -2.32 -25.20
CA ARG A 32 -16.67 -3.77 -25.45
C ARG A 32 -15.24 -4.33 -25.58
N ALA A 33 -14.31 -3.57 -26.16
CA ALA A 33 -12.90 -3.95 -26.21
C ALA A 33 -12.19 -3.85 -24.84
N ALA A 34 -12.49 -2.80 -24.07
CA ALA A 34 -11.98 -2.64 -22.70
C ALA A 34 -12.50 -3.74 -21.76
N PHE A 35 -13.80 -4.04 -21.81
CA PHE A 35 -14.40 -5.15 -21.06
C PHE A 35 -13.79 -6.50 -21.44
N ARG A 36 -13.56 -6.76 -22.74
CA ARG A 36 -12.88 -8.00 -23.18
C ARG A 36 -11.43 -8.09 -22.69
N LYS A 37 -10.70 -6.97 -22.57
CA LYS A 37 -9.40 -6.96 -21.91
C LYS A 37 -9.53 -7.28 -20.41
N LEU A 38 -10.44 -6.61 -19.70
CA LEU A 38 -10.61 -6.80 -18.25
C LEU A 38 -11.07 -8.23 -17.90
N ASN A 39 -12.08 -8.76 -18.61
CA ASN A 39 -12.63 -10.10 -18.40
C ASN A 39 -11.70 -11.23 -18.89
N ALA A 40 -10.65 -10.93 -19.68
CA ALA A 40 -9.55 -11.86 -19.98
C ALA A 40 -8.42 -11.82 -18.92
N VAL A 41 -8.42 -10.80 -18.06
CA VAL A 41 -7.49 -10.62 -16.94
C VAL A 41 -8.10 -11.15 -15.63
N ALA A 42 -9.42 -10.99 -15.44
CA ALA A 42 -10.22 -11.60 -14.37
C ALA A 42 -11.62 -11.97 -14.90
N PRO A 43 -11.89 -13.24 -15.27
CA PRO A 43 -13.18 -13.65 -15.82
C PRO A 43 -14.28 -13.76 -14.75
N LEU A 44 -15.47 -13.25 -15.05
CA LEU A 44 -16.65 -13.38 -14.19
C LEU A 44 -17.27 -14.78 -14.31
N ALA A 45 -17.47 -15.46 -13.17
CA ALA A 45 -18.26 -16.68 -13.08
C ALA A 45 -19.77 -16.35 -13.07
N SER A 46 -20.60 -17.28 -13.57
CA SER A 46 -22.06 -17.16 -13.64
C SER A 46 -22.71 -18.32 -12.91
N GLU A 47 -23.83 -18.06 -12.23
CA GLU A 47 -24.43 -19.03 -11.31
C GLU A 47 -25.27 -20.13 -12.00
N VAL A 48 -25.32 -21.26 -11.29
CA VAL A 48 -25.67 -22.62 -11.72
C VAL A 48 -27.13 -22.81 -12.17
N ASN A 49 -27.34 -23.63 -13.22
CA ASN A 49 -28.33 -24.73 -13.23
C ASN A 49 -28.16 -25.69 -14.43
N ALA A 50 -28.50 -26.98 -14.24
CA ALA A 50 -28.19 -28.10 -15.13
C ALA A 50 -29.02 -29.37 -14.77
N PRO A 51 -28.88 -30.52 -15.48
CA PRO A 51 -28.86 -30.77 -16.93
C PRO A 51 -30.17 -31.55 -17.29
N PRO A 52 -30.27 -32.70 -18.03
CA PRO A 52 -29.33 -33.68 -18.62
C PRO A 52 -29.03 -33.36 -20.13
N THR A 53 -28.35 -34.08 -21.03
CA THR A 53 -27.47 -35.30 -21.17
C THR A 53 -26.87 -35.22 -22.62
N GLU A 54 -25.79 -35.88 -23.10
CA GLU A 54 -24.66 -36.67 -22.57
C GLU A 54 -23.58 -36.83 -23.70
N VAL A 55 -22.66 -37.82 -23.61
CA VAL A 55 -21.71 -38.33 -24.65
C VAL A 55 -20.67 -37.31 -25.20
N VAL A 56 -19.34 -37.49 -25.06
CA VAL A 56 -18.56 -38.51 -24.31
C VAL A 56 -17.23 -37.89 -23.80
N THR A 57 -16.56 -38.61 -22.89
CA THR A 57 -15.41 -38.18 -22.08
C THR A 57 -14.12 -37.80 -22.80
N HIS A 58 -13.38 -36.84 -22.22
CA HIS A 58 -11.98 -37.07 -21.83
C HIS A 58 -11.63 -36.33 -20.52
N SER A 59 -10.90 -37.05 -19.65
CA SER A 59 -10.27 -36.67 -18.36
C SER A 59 -10.62 -35.35 -17.66
N SER A 60 -11.15 -35.46 -16.44
CA SER A 60 -11.32 -34.36 -15.50
C SER A 60 -9.99 -33.95 -14.84
N ALA A 61 -9.57 -32.70 -15.06
CA ALA A 61 -8.64 -31.98 -14.16
C ALA A 61 -9.39 -30.80 -13.54
N SER A 62 -9.30 -30.65 -12.21
CA SER A 62 -10.00 -29.60 -11.47
C SER A 62 -9.41 -28.22 -11.77
N LEU A 63 -10.02 -27.48 -12.70
CA LEU A 63 -9.74 -26.06 -12.90
C LEU A 63 -10.34 -25.23 -11.77
N ALA A 64 -9.58 -25.14 -10.67
CA ALA A 64 -9.86 -24.22 -9.58
C ALA A 64 -9.95 -22.77 -10.08
N SER A 65 -10.71 -21.95 -9.36
CA SER A 65 -10.94 -20.54 -9.69
C SER A 65 -9.62 -19.77 -9.86
N GLN A 66 -9.38 -19.21 -11.04
CA GLN A 66 -8.23 -18.33 -11.24
C GLN A 66 -8.41 -17.04 -10.40
N PRO A 67 -7.45 -16.69 -9.52
CA PRO A 67 -7.51 -15.46 -8.75
C PRO A 67 -7.29 -14.24 -9.66
N ALA A 68 -7.83 -13.08 -9.28
CA ALA A 68 -7.80 -11.87 -10.09
C ALA A 68 -6.38 -11.28 -10.18
N LYS A 69 -5.91 -10.99 -11.39
CA LYS A 69 -4.53 -10.52 -11.69
C LYS A 69 -4.32 -9.04 -11.38
N SER A 70 -4.72 -8.57 -10.20
CA SER A 70 -4.68 -7.16 -9.79
C SER A 70 -3.94 -6.97 -8.48
N ILE A 71 -2.85 -6.19 -8.52
CA ILE A 71 -2.13 -5.79 -7.31
C ILE A 71 -2.97 -4.77 -6.53
N VAL A 72 -2.87 -4.76 -5.21
CA VAL A 72 -3.31 -3.65 -4.35
C VAL A 72 -2.09 -2.77 -4.05
N CYS A 73 -2.21 -1.49 -4.37
CA CYS A 73 -1.21 -0.47 -4.08
C CYS A 73 -1.62 0.33 -2.82
N ARG A 74 -0.63 0.79 -2.05
CA ARG A 74 -0.87 1.45 -0.75
C ARG A 74 -0.01 2.70 -0.54
N GLU A 75 -0.68 3.82 -0.32
CA GLU A 75 -0.06 5.10 0.00
C GLU A 75 -0.23 5.42 1.48
N ALA A 76 0.86 5.79 2.18
CA ALA A 76 0.81 6.07 3.60
C ALA A 76 0.10 7.40 3.91
N VAL A 77 -0.75 7.40 4.94
CA VAL A 77 -1.46 8.57 5.46
C VAL A 77 -0.97 8.85 6.88
N LEU A 78 -0.34 10.00 7.11
CA LEU A 78 0.20 10.38 8.41
C LEU A 78 -0.85 11.05 9.29
N GLY A 79 -0.78 10.85 10.61
CA GLY A 79 -1.51 11.63 11.61
C GLY A 79 -0.78 12.91 12.02
N LYS A 80 -1.40 13.70 12.91
CA LYS A 80 -0.78 14.89 13.53
C LYS A 80 0.48 14.59 14.37
N ASP A 81 0.59 13.36 14.87
CA ASP A 81 1.77 12.82 15.56
C ASP A 81 2.92 12.43 14.60
N LYS A 82 2.69 12.56 13.29
CA LYS A 82 3.58 12.20 12.18
C LYS A 82 3.85 10.70 12.02
N ARG A 83 3.16 9.84 12.79
CA ARG A 83 3.11 8.39 12.54
C ARG A 83 2.16 8.09 11.39
N VAL A 84 2.31 6.92 10.78
CA VAL A 84 1.31 6.41 9.83
C VAL A 84 0.04 6.08 10.61
N ALA A 85 -1.06 6.73 10.26
CA ALA A 85 -2.38 6.51 10.86
C ALA A 85 -3.29 5.65 9.96
N GLY A 86 -2.94 5.49 8.70
CA GLY A 86 -3.68 4.67 7.74
C GLY A 86 -3.01 4.60 6.38
N TYR A 87 -3.68 3.96 5.42
CA TYR A 87 -3.25 3.88 4.04
C TYR A 87 -4.42 4.16 3.09
N ILE A 88 -4.18 4.88 1.99
CA ILE A 88 -5.09 4.87 0.83
C ILE A 88 -4.80 3.60 0.04
N LEU A 89 -5.85 2.84 -0.28
CA LEU A 89 -5.77 1.54 -0.93
C LEU A 89 -6.46 1.61 -2.30
N SER A 90 -5.75 1.19 -3.35
CA SER A 90 -6.23 1.21 -4.73
C SER A 90 -5.81 -0.05 -5.50
N LEU A 91 -6.46 -0.36 -6.62
CA LEU A 91 -5.95 -1.40 -7.52
C LEU A 91 -4.91 -0.82 -8.47
N GLY A 92 -3.76 -1.48 -8.51
CA GLY A 92 -2.71 -1.23 -9.47
C GLY A 92 -3.02 -1.75 -10.87
N TYR A 93 -4.08 -1.23 -11.49
CA TYR A 93 -4.31 -1.36 -12.94
C TYR A 93 -4.88 -0.07 -13.51
N LYS A 94 -4.13 0.58 -14.41
CA LYS A 94 -4.54 1.84 -15.07
C LYS A 94 -5.62 1.57 -16.13
N ILE A 95 -6.86 1.38 -15.70
CA ILE A 95 -8.01 1.77 -16.53
C ILE A 95 -7.84 3.27 -16.78
N ASN A 96 -7.79 3.69 -18.05
CA ASN A 96 -7.74 5.12 -18.40
C ASN A 96 -8.83 5.87 -17.60
N PRO A 97 -8.52 6.95 -16.86
CA PRO A 97 -9.50 7.60 -15.98
C PRO A 97 -10.79 8.02 -16.70
N ARG A 98 -10.69 8.46 -17.95
CA ARG A 98 -11.86 8.81 -18.79
C ARG A 98 -12.71 7.58 -19.15
N VAL A 99 -12.12 6.39 -19.20
CA VAL A 99 -12.81 5.10 -19.44
C VAL A 99 -13.40 4.52 -18.14
N ARG A 100 -12.75 4.70 -16.97
CA ARG A 100 -13.37 4.36 -15.67
C ARG A 100 -14.57 5.28 -15.40
N ALA A 101 -14.41 6.60 -15.63
CA ALA A 101 -15.48 7.58 -15.44
C ALA A 101 -16.70 7.37 -16.38
N SER A 102 -16.49 6.93 -17.63
CA SER A 102 -17.56 6.80 -18.63
C SER A 102 -18.31 5.46 -18.67
N SER A 103 -18.21 4.62 -17.63
CA SER A 103 -19.02 3.40 -17.52
C SER A 103 -19.22 2.93 -16.09
N VAL A 104 -20.46 3.06 -15.59
CA VAL A 104 -20.91 2.55 -14.28
C VAL A 104 -20.51 1.09 -14.04
N SER A 105 -20.69 0.22 -15.05
CA SER A 105 -20.31 -1.19 -14.97
C SER A 105 -18.81 -1.41 -14.75
N MET A 106 -17.96 -0.53 -15.30
CA MET A 106 -16.50 -0.57 -15.10
C MET A 106 -16.09 0.01 -13.74
N GLN A 107 -16.80 1.04 -13.25
CA GLN A 107 -16.62 1.56 -11.88
C GLN A 107 -16.92 0.45 -10.86
N ARG A 108 -18.16 -0.08 -10.87
CA ARG A 108 -18.61 -1.16 -9.97
C ARG A 108 -17.70 -2.39 -10.01
N LEU A 109 -17.16 -2.75 -11.18
CA LEU A 109 -16.25 -3.89 -11.32
C LEU A 109 -14.84 -3.62 -10.77
N TYR A 110 -14.29 -2.42 -10.94
CA TYR A 110 -13.03 -2.03 -10.28
C TYR A 110 -13.20 -2.05 -8.76
N ASP A 111 -14.24 -1.39 -8.26
CA ASP A 111 -14.50 -1.25 -6.82
C ASP A 111 -14.74 -2.63 -6.17
N LYS A 112 -15.47 -3.53 -6.84
CA LYS A 112 -15.67 -4.91 -6.38
C LYS A 112 -14.38 -5.71 -6.31
N VAL A 113 -13.48 -5.57 -7.29
CA VAL A 113 -12.19 -6.28 -7.29
C VAL A 113 -11.27 -5.72 -6.20
N LEU A 114 -11.31 -4.40 -5.92
CA LEU A 114 -10.57 -3.79 -4.83
C LEU A 114 -11.00 -4.37 -3.48
N VAL A 115 -12.29 -4.29 -3.18
CA VAL A 115 -12.83 -4.76 -1.89
C VAL A 115 -12.60 -6.26 -1.70
N ARG A 116 -12.91 -7.08 -2.71
CA ARG A 116 -12.68 -8.53 -2.67
C ARG A 116 -11.21 -8.87 -2.40
N ASN A 117 -10.27 -8.22 -3.09
CA ASN A 117 -8.85 -8.44 -2.86
C ASN A 117 -8.46 -8.10 -1.40
N LEU A 118 -8.97 -6.99 -0.84
CA LEU A 118 -8.69 -6.59 0.54
C LEU A 118 -9.25 -7.59 1.58
N GLU A 119 -10.44 -8.14 1.34
CA GLU A 119 -11.00 -9.24 2.14
C GLU A 119 -10.10 -10.48 2.09
N GLU A 120 -9.76 -10.94 0.90
CA GLU A 120 -8.99 -12.17 0.68
C GLU A 120 -7.53 -12.06 1.15
N MET A 121 -6.95 -10.86 1.11
CA MET A 121 -5.64 -10.54 1.69
C MET A 121 -5.69 -10.42 3.22
N GLY A 122 -6.88 -10.44 3.83
CA GLY A 122 -7.06 -10.39 5.28
C GLY A 122 -6.75 -9.02 5.90
N ILE A 123 -7.12 -7.93 5.20
CA ILE A 123 -6.83 -6.53 5.59
C ILE A 123 -7.17 -6.22 7.06
N GLN A 124 -8.19 -6.87 7.63
CA GLN A 124 -8.69 -6.64 8.98
C GLN A 124 -7.62 -6.72 10.08
N LYS A 125 -6.59 -7.56 9.90
CA LYS A 125 -5.45 -7.65 10.83
C LYS A 125 -4.72 -6.31 11.00
N LEU A 126 -4.71 -5.49 9.95
CA LEU A 126 -4.05 -4.18 9.87
C LEU A 126 -4.89 -3.08 10.54
N LEU A 127 -6.22 -3.25 10.58
CA LEU A 127 -7.18 -2.21 10.94
C LEU A 127 -7.44 -2.08 12.44
N ALA A 128 -6.86 -2.97 13.25
CA ALA A 128 -6.81 -2.82 14.70
C ALA A 128 -6.14 -1.50 15.15
N TYR A 129 -5.16 -1.01 14.37
CA TYR A 129 -4.34 0.15 14.71
C TYR A 129 -4.11 1.15 13.55
N ARG A 130 -4.83 1.00 12.43
CA ARG A 130 -4.73 1.88 11.24
C ARG A 130 -6.08 2.01 10.54
N LEU A 131 -6.22 3.06 9.74
CA LEU A 131 -7.36 3.27 8.84
C LEU A 131 -7.06 2.71 7.43
N ALA A 132 -8.04 2.08 6.79
CA ALA A 132 -8.04 1.76 5.37
C ALA A 132 -8.97 2.71 4.63
N PHE A 133 -8.40 3.64 3.86
CA PHE A 133 -9.14 4.54 3.00
C PHE A 133 -9.33 3.88 1.63
N VAL A 134 -10.54 3.41 1.35
CA VAL A 134 -10.89 2.64 0.15
C VAL A 134 -11.71 3.52 -0.78
N GLU A 135 -11.13 3.93 -1.91
CA GLU A 135 -11.83 4.78 -2.89
C GLU A 135 -12.85 3.97 -3.70
N VAL A 136 -14.12 4.38 -3.62
CA VAL A 136 -15.24 3.76 -4.32
C VAL A 136 -16.07 4.80 -5.09
N SER A 137 -16.62 4.39 -6.22
CA SER A 137 -17.52 5.26 -6.99
C SER A 137 -18.88 5.42 -6.29
N ALA A 138 -19.53 6.56 -6.54
CA ALA A 138 -20.91 6.80 -6.13
C ALA A 138 -21.84 5.65 -6.56
N SER A 139 -21.63 5.11 -7.76
CA SER A 139 -22.43 4.00 -8.26
C SER A 139 -22.32 2.70 -7.45
N SER A 140 -21.25 2.50 -6.68
CA SER A 140 -21.06 1.28 -5.88
C SER A 140 -21.81 1.31 -4.53
N LEU A 141 -22.29 2.47 -4.07
CA LEU A 141 -22.87 2.68 -2.74
C LEU A 141 -24.13 1.83 -2.45
N GLU A 142 -24.91 1.54 -3.48
CA GLU A 142 -26.10 0.67 -3.41
C GLU A 142 -25.76 -0.82 -3.31
N THR A 143 -24.53 -1.20 -3.65
CA THR A 143 -24.19 -2.61 -3.91
C THR A 143 -23.86 -3.38 -2.62
N PRO A 144 -24.12 -4.69 -2.56
CA PRO A 144 -23.84 -5.48 -1.36
C PRO A 144 -22.38 -5.92 -1.21
N PHE A 145 -21.52 -5.72 -2.23
CA PHE A 145 -20.10 -6.06 -2.10
C PHE A 145 -19.32 -5.06 -1.24
N LEU A 146 -19.94 -3.96 -0.79
CA LEU A 146 -19.37 -3.05 0.20
C LEU A 146 -19.71 -3.46 1.65
N GLU A 147 -20.49 -4.53 1.85
CA GLU A 147 -20.91 -5.02 3.18
C GLU A 147 -19.92 -6.06 3.76
N VAL A 148 -18.63 -5.68 3.73
CA VAL A 148 -17.49 -6.45 4.24
C VAL A 148 -17.63 -6.75 5.74
N PRO A 149 -17.50 -8.00 6.22
CA PRO A 149 -17.53 -8.31 7.65
C PRO A 149 -16.37 -7.63 8.39
N GLN A 150 -16.65 -7.10 9.59
CA GLN A 150 -15.76 -6.26 10.41
C GLN A 150 -15.52 -4.86 9.79
N PRO A 151 -16.44 -3.90 9.97
CA PRO A 151 -16.32 -2.55 9.40
C PRO A 151 -15.25 -1.65 10.07
N GLN A 152 -14.67 -2.10 11.19
CA GLN A 152 -13.77 -1.29 12.02
C GLN A 152 -12.52 -0.87 11.23
N GLY A 153 -12.24 0.44 11.22
CA GLY A 153 -11.09 1.03 10.52
C GLY A 153 -11.25 1.17 9.01
N ILE A 154 -12.32 0.63 8.40
CA ILE A 154 -12.63 0.84 6.98
C ILE A 154 -13.30 2.21 6.80
N VAL A 155 -12.76 2.99 5.86
CA VAL A 155 -13.27 4.29 5.45
C VAL A 155 -13.56 4.26 3.94
N TYR A 156 -14.83 4.27 3.54
CA TYR A 156 -15.19 4.37 2.12
C TYR A 156 -15.14 5.82 1.66
N VAL A 157 -14.30 6.11 0.67
CA VAL A 157 -14.06 7.47 0.16
C VAL A 157 -14.73 7.65 -1.21
N VAL A 158 -15.57 8.67 -1.35
CA VAL A 158 -16.32 8.97 -2.59
C VAL A 158 -15.95 10.34 -3.14
N GLY A 159 -15.57 10.42 -4.42
CA GLY A 159 -15.28 11.69 -5.10
C GLY A 159 -16.53 12.50 -5.43
N THR A 160 -16.51 13.81 -5.17
CA THR A 160 -17.61 14.72 -5.49
C THR A 160 -17.68 14.98 -6.99
N ASN A 161 -18.59 14.31 -7.69
CA ASN A 161 -18.70 14.40 -9.14
C ASN A 161 -20.18 14.55 -9.59
N PRO A 162 -20.46 14.92 -10.85
CA PRO A 162 -21.84 15.12 -11.32
C PRO A 162 -22.73 13.88 -11.23
N GLN A 163 -22.16 12.67 -11.15
CA GLN A 163 -22.93 11.43 -10.97
C GLN A 163 -23.45 11.30 -9.54
N LEU A 164 -22.64 11.64 -8.52
CA LEU A 164 -23.07 11.69 -7.12
C LEU A 164 -24.27 12.63 -6.91
N LEU A 165 -24.32 13.73 -7.68
CA LEU A 165 -25.43 14.69 -7.67
C LEU A 165 -26.62 14.26 -8.55
N ALA A 166 -26.41 13.47 -9.60
CA ALA A 166 -27.50 12.90 -10.40
C ALA A 166 -28.24 11.77 -9.67
N ASP A 167 -27.48 10.86 -9.02
CA ASP A 167 -27.98 9.71 -8.27
C ASP A 167 -28.25 10.05 -6.78
N HIS A 168 -28.47 11.34 -6.47
CA HIS A 168 -28.42 11.96 -5.13
C HIS A 168 -29.09 11.15 -4.02
N ALA A 169 -30.39 10.85 -4.20
CA ALA A 169 -31.19 10.18 -3.18
C ALA A 169 -30.75 8.74 -2.88
N SER A 170 -30.32 7.96 -3.90
CA SER A 170 -29.88 6.58 -3.67
C SER A 170 -28.44 6.50 -3.18
N CYS A 171 -27.59 7.45 -3.57
CA CYS A 171 -26.27 7.63 -2.98
C CYS A 171 -26.35 7.98 -1.49
N LEU A 172 -27.24 8.89 -1.08
CA LEU A 172 -27.49 9.18 0.34
C LEU A 172 -28.05 7.96 1.09
N ALA A 173 -28.96 7.19 0.50
CA ALA A 173 -29.46 5.95 1.09
C ALA A 173 -28.33 4.91 1.29
N GLY A 174 -27.46 4.74 0.28
CA GLY A 174 -26.30 3.85 0.34
C GLY A 174 -25.30 4.25 1.43
N LEU A 175 -24.94 5.53 1.52
CA LEU A 175 -24.06 6.05 2.58
C LEU A 175 -24.69 5.91 3.97
N THR A 176 -25.97 6.21 4.12
CA THR A 176 -26.70 6.07 5.40
C THR A 176 -26.73 4.60 5.85
N ARG A 177 -26.98 3.67 4.92
CA ARG A 177 -26.93 2.21 5.15
C ARG A 177 -25.54 1.76 5.60
N LEU A 178 -24.48 2.16 4.89
CA LEU A 178 -23.11 1.79 5.25
C LEU A 178 -22.70 2.40 6.61
N LYS A 179 -23.07 3.65 6.89
CA LYS A 179 -22.80 4.29 8.18
C LYS A 179 -23.55 3.59 9.33
N ALA A 180 -24.77 3.10 9.09
CA ALA A 180 -25.55 2.30 10.05
C ALA A 180 -24.95 0.90 10.29
N LEU A 181 -24.24 0.32 9.32
CA LEU A 181 -23.46 -0.92 9.49
C LEU A 181 -22.14 -0.69 10.24
N GLY A 182 -21.69 0.57 10.38
CA GLY A 182 -20.52 0.96 11.18
C GLY A 182 -19.28 1.38 10.39
N TYR A 183 -19.34 1.44 9.06
CA TYR A 183 -18.24 1.98 8.24
C TYR A 183 -18.12 3.50 8.43
N GLN A 184 -16.90 4.04 8.35
CA GLN A 184 -16.71 5.49 8.28
C GLN A 184 -16.79 5.99 6.84
N MET A 185 -17.32 7.19 6.64
CA MET A 185 -17.51 7.79 5.30
C MET A 185 -16.51 8.91 5.06
N GLY A 186 -15.89 8.93 3.88
CA GLY A 186 -15.05 10.02 3.39
C GLY A 186 -15.59 10.61 2.10
N LEU A 187 -15.43 11.92 1.92
CA LEU A 187 -15.68 12.60 0.64
C LEU A 187 -14.38 13.19 0.11
N ARG A 188 -14.16 13.18 -1.21
CA ARG A 188 -13.05 13.86 -1.87
C ARG A 188 -13.54 15.04 -2.68
N ALA A 189 -13.10 16.25 -2.31
CA ALA A 189 -13.63 17.53 -2.78
C ALA A 189 -13.00 17.99 -4.11
N ASP A 190 -13.45 17.39 -5.20
CA ASP A 190 -12.97 17.60 -6.57
C ASP A 190 -13.58 18.84 -7.27
N GLY A 191 -13.98 19.89 -6.53
CA GLY A 191 -14.62 21.07 -7.13
C GLY A 191 -15.11 22.15 -6.16
N VAL A 192 -16.03 22.99 -6.64
CA VAL A 192 -16.73 24.02 -5.84
C VAL A 192 -17.84 23.35 -5.04
N GLU A 193 -18.00 23.69 -3.77
CA GLU A 193 -19.10 23.17 -2.94
C GLU A 193 -20.44 23.78 -3.38
N THR A 194 -21.40 22.92 -3.70
CA THR A 194 -22.80 23.31 -3.99
C THR A 194 -23.69 23.02 -2.78
N PRO A 195 -24.86 23.68 -2.64
CA PRO A 195 -25.80 23.39 -1.55
C PRO A 195 -26.22 21.91 -1.48
N ASP A 196 -26.31 21.24 -2.64
CA ASP A 196 -26.67 19.83 -2.77
C ASP A 196 -25.64 18.86 -2.16
N MET A 197 -24.42 19.34 -1.89
CA MET A 197 -23.37 18.58 -1.20
C MET A 197 -23.55 18.54 0.33
N ALA A 198 -24.33 19.45 0.92
CA ALA A 198 -24.47 19.54 2.37
C ALA A 198 -25.01 18.25 3.05
N PRO A 199 -25.99 17.51 2.49
CA PRO A 199 -26.43 16.23 3.06
C PRO A 199 -25.34 15.14 3.03
N PHE A 200 -24.46 15.16 2.04
CA PHE A 200 -23.31 14.25 1.98
C PHE A 200 -22.25 14.62 3.04
N LEU A 201 -21.92 15.91 3.17
CA LEU A 201 -20.99 16.42 4.19
C LEU A 201 -21.47 16.12 5.62
N ALA A 202 -22.78 16.14 5.87
CA ALA A 202 -23.37 15.76 7.15
C ALA A 202 -23.24 14.25 7.48
N LEU A 203 -23.07 13.39 6.46
CA LEU A 203 -22.79 11.96 6.64
C LEU A 203 -21.29 11.64 6.70
N ALA A 204 -20.41 12.55 6.28
CA ALA A 204 -18.98 12.34 6.19
C ALA A 204 -18.25 12.45 7.54
N ASP A 205 -17.38 11.48 7.84
CA ASP A 205 -16.46 11.49 8.98
C ASP A 205 -15.08 12.09 8.60
N PHE A 206 -14.79 12.18 7.29
CA PHE A 206 -13.57 12.75 6.72
C PHE A 206 -13.88 13.60 5.47
N LEU A 207 -13.10 14.67 5.25
CA LEU A 207 -13.06 15.39 3.98
C LEU A 207 -11.64 15.40 3.41
N PHE A 208 -11.47 14.83 2.23
CA PHE A 208 -10.23 14.79 1.49
C PHE A 208 -10.13 16.04 0.61
N VAL A 209 -9.06 16.80 0.81
CA VAL A 209 -8.76 18.01 0.06
C VAL A 209 -7.44 17.78 -0.68
N ASP A 210 -7.45 17.98 -1.99
CA ASP A 210 -6.21 18.07 -2.78
C ASP A 210 -5.57 19.44 -2.49
N VAL A 211 -4.32 19.44 -2.01
CA VAL A 211 -3.56 20.67 -1.74
C VAL A 211 -2.49 20.96 -2.79
N GLY A 212 -2.11 19.97 -3.60
CA GLY A 212 -1.19 20.16 -4.73
C GLY A 212 -1.87 20.86 -5.93
N ASN A 213 -3.20 20.82 -5.99
CA ASN A 213 -4.03 21.44 -7.04
C ASN A 213 -4.94 22.57 -6.51
N SER A 214 -4.64 23.25 -5.39
CA SER A 214 -5.48 24.34 -4.85
C SER A 214 -4.72 25.34 -3.98
N ASP A 215 -5.08 26.62 -4.07
CA ASP A 215 -4.49 27.69 -3.26
C ASP A 215 -4.96 27.66 -1.79
N ILE A 216 -4.09 28.09 -0.87
CA ILE A 216 -4.35 28.12 0.57
C ILE A 216 -5.65 28.86 0.98
N PRO A 217 -6.04 30.01 0.38
CA PRO A 217 -7.33 30.63 0.67
C PRO A 217 -8.52 29.76 0.28
N VAL A 218 -8.49 29.13 -0.90
CA VAL A 218 -9.55 28.24 -1.40
C VAL A 218 -9.69 27.00 -0.52
N ILE A 219 -8.55 26.45 -0.05
CA ILE A 219 -8.53 25.36 0.94
C ILE A 219 -9.17 25.82 2.25
N SER A 220 -8.82 27.02 2.74
CA SER A 220 -9.31 27.57 4.00
C SER A 220 -10.82 27.82 3.97
N ASP A 221 -11.32 28.51 2.94
CA ASP A 221 -12.76 28.79 2.75
C ASP A 221 -13.59 27.50 2.69
N ARG A 222 -13.07 26.46 1.99
CA ARG A 222 -13.69 25.13 1.92
C ARG A 222 -13.72 24.43 3.29
N MET A 223 -12.62 24.49 4.05
CA MET A 223 -12.58 23.91 5.41
C MET A 223 -13.57 24.62 6.35
N ASP A 224 -13.69 25.93 6.24
CA ASP A 224 -14.61 26.75 7.02
C ASP A 224 -16.09 26.47 6.66
N ALA A 225 -16.40 26.29 5.38
CA ALA A 225 -17.73 25.90 4.92
C ALA A 225 -18.12 24.50 5.42
N ALA A 226 -17.23 23.51 5.28
CA ALA A 226 -17.43 22.16 5.77
C ALA A 226 -17.57 22.09 7.30
N LEU A 227 -16.80 22.89 8.07
CA LEU A 227 -16.91 22.96 9.54
C LEU A 227 -18.25 23.51 10.02
N ARG A 228 -18.87 24.45 9.28
CA ARG A 228 -20.20 24.99 9.60
C ARG A 228 -21.31 23.94 9.43
N LEU A 229 -21.11 22.97 8.54
CA LEU A 229 -22.08 21.90 8.25
C LEU A 229 -21.82 20.62 9.09
N SER A 230 -20.55 20.27 9.32
CA SER A 230 -20.13 19.10 10.09
C SER A 230 -18.97 19.45 11.03
N PRO A 231 -19.25 19.99 12.24
CA PRO A 231 -18.22 20.44 13.20
C PRO A 231 -17.29 19.35 13.77
N LYS A 232 -17.45 18.09 13.34
CA LYS A 232 -16.63 16.93 13.75
C LYS A 232 -15.85 16.29 12.60
N ILE A 233 -15.94 16.85 11.38
CA ILE A 233 -15.30 16.28 10.19
C ILE A 233 -13.78 16.35 10.30
N ARG A 234 -13.08 15.28 9.90
CA ARG A 234 -11.62 15.20 9.95
C ARG A 234 -11.03 15.43 8.56
N PHE A 235 -10.37 16.57 8.36
CA PHE A 235 -9.76 16.89 7.08
C PHE A 235 -8.51 16.03 6.81
N VAL A 236 -8.38 15.55 5.58
CA VAL A 236 -7.23 14.83 5.05
C VAL A 236 -6.62 15.70 3.94
N ALA A 237 -5.40 16.20 4.15
CA ALA A 237 -4.64 16.83 3.08
C ALA A 237 -4.07 15.72 2.19
N THR A 238 -4.34 15.80 0.89
CA THR A 238 -3.87 14.84 -0.11
C THR A 238 -3.07 15.51 -1.21
N ASN A 239 -2.27 14.71 -1.91
CA ASN A 239 -1.43 15.15 -3.03
C ASN A 239 -0.34 16.17 -2.61
N ILE A 240 0.15 16.09 -1.37
CA ILE A 240 1.27 16.91 -0.86
C ILE A 240 2.60 16.45 -1.50
N GLN A 241 3.19 17.27 -2.36
CA GLN A 241 4.44 16.93 -3.03
C GLN A 241 5.65 17.16 -2.13
N THR A 242 5.74 18.36 -1.55
CA THR A 242 6.97 18.85 -0.90
C THR A 242 6.89 18.89 0.63
N LEU A 243 8.06 18.95 1.28
CA LEU A 243 8.15 19.23 2.73
C LEU A 243 7.67 20.65 3.08
N GLU A 244 7.77 21.59 2.14
CA GLU A 244 7.22 22.95 2.20
C GLU A 244 5.69 22.90 2.34
N GLU A 245 5.00 22.28 1.40
CA GLU A 245 3.54 22.12 1.43
C GLU A 245 3.08 21.43 2.71
N TYR A 246 3.79 20.37 3.13
CA TYR A 246 3.53 19.71 4.41
C TYR A 246 3.64 20.68 5.59
N SER A 247 4.68 21.52 5.63
CA SER A 247 4.87 22.50 6.71
C SER A 247 3.76 23.55 6.76
N VAL A 248 3.21 23.96 5.61
CA VAL A 248 2.05 24.86 5.53
C VAL A 248 0.78 24.14 5.97
N CYS A 249 0.56 22.89 5.52
CA CYS A 249 -0.61 22.09 5.90
C CYS A 249 -0.66 21.76 7.40
N VAL A 250 0.48 21.68 8.09
CA VAL A 250 0.55 21.53 9.56
C VAL A 250 0.02 22.76 10.30
N GLY A 251 0.02 23.95 9.67
CA GLY A 251 -0.61 25.16 10.21
C GLY A 251 -2.14 25.24 10.02
N LEU A 252 -2.72 24.35 9.20
CA LEU A 252 -4.14 24.31 8.88
C LEU A 252 -4.88 23.21 9.68
N PRO A 253 -6.22 23.22 9.80
CA PRO A 253 -6.98 22.25 10.60
C PRO A 253 -7.01 20.79 10.07
N PHE A 254 -6.05 20.40 9.23
CA PHE A 254 -5.87 19.02 8.78
C PHE A 254 -5.61 18.07 9.94
N SER A 255 -6.25 16.89 9.91
CA SER A 255 -6.02 15.80 10.86
C SER A 255 -5.05 14.75 10.31
N TYR A 256 -4.96 14.66 8.98
CA TYR A 256 -4.16 13.66 8.27
C TYR A 256 -3.50 14.24 7.02
N TYR A 257 -2.41 13.62 6.58
CA TYR A 257 -1.54 14.10 5.51
C TYR A 257 -1.08 12.95 4.59
N GLN A 258 -1.25 13.07 3.27
CA GLN A 258 -0.81 12.10 2.26
C GLN A 258 -0.17 12.79 1.05
N GLY A 259 0.84 12.14 0.50
CA GLY A 259 1.53 12.51 -0.74
C GLY A 259 3.00 12.05 -0.72
N PRO A 260 3.74 12.20 -1.82
CA PRO A 260 5.12 11.73 -1.93
C PRO A 260 6.13 12.44 -1.01
N PHE A 261 5.75 13.56 -0.36
CA PHE A 261 6.60 14.29 0.61
C PHE A 261 7.24 13.38 1.68
N ILE A 262 6.54 12.31 2.08
CA ILE A 262 6.98 11.31 3.07
C ILE A 262 8.32 10.68 2.67
N THR A 263 8.59 10.53 1.36
CA THR A 263 9.83 9.95 0.82
C THR A 263 10.53 10.88 -0.18
N SER A 264 10.29 12.20 -0.08
CA SER A 264 10.87 13.21 -0.97
C SER A 264 12.39 13.34 -0.78
N ARG A 265 13.06 13.81 -1.85
CA ARG A 265 14.52 13.95 -1.98
C ARG A 265 14.94 15.38 -2.34
N GLU A 266 14.05 16.36 -2.21
CA GLU A 266 14.27 17.73 -2.68
C GLU A 266 15.34 18.52 -1.90
N LYS A 267 15.69 18.06 -0.69
CA LYS A 267 16.54 18.78 0.27
C LYS A 267 17.80 18.04 0.73
N LEU A 268 18.30 17.11 -0.08
CA LEU A 268 19.49 16.29 0.22
C LEU A 268 20.83 17.07 0.13
N ASN A 269 20.94 18.21 0.80
CA ASN A 269 22.07 19.16 0.70
C ASN A 269 22.56 19.72 2.06
N ALA A 270 22.12 19.18 3.19
CA ALA A 270 22.43 19.74 4.52
C ALA A 270 22.98 18.67 5.50
N PRO A 271 24.31 18.57 5.72
CA PRO A 271 24.89 17.52 6.54
C PRO A 271 24.79 17.82 8.04
N LYS A 272 23.86 17.16 8.73
CA LYS A 272 23.92 16.90 10.18
C LYS A 272 23.48 15.47 10.52
N MET A 273 24.27 14.49 10.08
CA MET A 273 24.25 13.19 10.75
C MET A 273 24.76 13.37 12.18
N ASP A 274 23.97 12.97 13.17
CA ASP A 274 24.27 13.11 14.58
C ASP A 274 25.30 12.09 15.09
N ALA A 275 25.88 12.38 16.27
CA ALA A 275 26.87 11.52 16.91
C ALA A 275 26.35 10.12 17.32
N GLY A 276 25.02 9.93 17.38
CA GLY A 276 24.40 8.63 17.56
C GLY A 276 24.46 7.80 16.28
N ARG A 277 23.93 8.35 15.18
CA ARG A 277 23.99 7.73 13.83
C ARG A 277 25.42 7.45 13.39
N ILE A 278 26.38 8.36 13.59
CA ILE A 278 27.81 8.14 13.32
C ILE A 278 28.33 6.86 14.01
N LYS A 279 28.07 6.68 15.31
CA LYS A 279 28.52 5.51 16.07
C LYS A 279 27.87 4.21 15.59
N ILE A 280 26.64 4.29 15.09
CA ILE A 280 25.93 3.13 14.53
C ILE A 280 26.52 2.75 13.15
N LEU A 281 26.85 3.70 12.28
CA LEU A 281 27.58 3.41 11.03
C LEU A 281 28.95 2.78 11.29
N GLN A 282 29.71 3.32 12.26
CA GLN A 282 30.99 2.74 12.69
C GLN A 282 30.85 1.28 13.14
N LEU A 283 29.80 0.96 13.91
CA LEU A 283 29.50 -0.41 14.34
C LEU A 283 29.06 -1.32 13.19
N LEU A 284 28.21 -0.85 12.27
CA LEU A 284 27.81 -1.59 11.07
C LEU A 284 29.03 -1.96 10.21
N ASN A 285 29.95 -1.00 10.04
CA ASN A 285 31.18 -1.20 9.28
C ASN A 285 32.11 -2.21 9.94
N LYS A 286 32.34 -2.09 11.26
CA LYS A 286 33.14 -3.04 12.03
C LYS A 286 32.54 -4.44 12.03
N LEU A 287 31.21 -4.54 12.17
CA LEU A 287 30.47 -5.80 12.11
C LEU A 287 30.62 -6.50 10.75
N ARG A 288 30.68 -5.73 9.64
CA ARG A 288 30.93 -6.21 8.27
C ARG A 288 32.40 -6.52 7.96
N SER A 289 33.35 -5.84 8.59
CA SER A 289 34.79 -6.16 8.53
C SER A 289 35.20 -7.28 9.52
N ASP A 290 34.26 -8.17 9.84
CA ASP A 290 34.35 -9.26 10.82
C ASP A 290 35.05 -8.97 12.16
N ALA A 291 34.93 -7.74 12.67
CA ALA A 291 35.46 -7.34 13.98
C ALA A 291 35.01 -8.26 15.12
N GLU A 292 35.93 -8.56 16.05
CA GLU A 292 35.67 -9.44 17.17
C GLU A 292 34.70 -8.84 18.21
N THR A 293 34.04 -9.70 18.97
CA THR A 293 33.10 -9.32 20.04
C THR A 293 33.68 -8.32 21.06
N PRO A 294 34.95 -8.42 21.52
CA PRO A 294 35.54 -7.42 22.42
C PRO A 294 35.61 -6.02 21.79
N GLU A 295 35.98 -5.89 20.51
CA GLU A 295 36.02 -4.60 19.80
C GLU A 295 34.61 -4.02 19.65
N LEU A 296 33.63 -4.84 19.24
CA LEU A 296 32.24 -4.44 19.12
C LEU A 296 31.67 -3.96 20.46
N THR A 297 31.91 -4.68 21.57
CA THR A 297 31.43 -4.21 22.89
C THR A 297 32.17 -2.96 23.36
N ALA A 298 33.46 -2.79 23.06
CA ALA A 298 34.20 -1.58 23.41
C ALA A 298 33.59 -0.34 22.74
N LEU A 299 33.22 -0.45 21.46
CA LEU A 299 32.50 0.62 20.74
C LEU A 299 31.08 0.86 21.29
N ILE A 300 30.33 -0.20 21.62
CA ILE A 300 28.99 -0.06 22.23
C ILE A 300 29.06 0.65 23.60
N LYS A 301 30.07 0.33 24.42
CA LYS A 301 30.30 0.95 25.74
C LYS A 301 30.58 2.46 25.66
N GLN A 302 31.03 2.99 24.52
CA GLN A 302 31.16 4.43 24.28
C GLN A 302 29.82 5.16 24.06
N ASN A 303 28.68 4.45 24.13
CA ASN A 303 27.35 5.03 24.08
C ASN A 303 26.41 4.30 25.05
N LEU A 304 26.15 4.91 26.21
CA LEU A 304 25.27 4.35 27.24
C LEU A 304 23.83 4.14 26.75
N ALA A 305 23.31 5.04 25.90
CA ALA A 305 21.97 4.90 25.34
C ALA A 305 21.89 3.71 24.35
N LEU A 306 22.94 3.47 23.56
CA LEU A 306 23.04 2.29 22.70
C LEU A 306 23.16 1.00 23.53
N SER A 307 24.01 1.00 24.55
CA SER A 307 24.18 -0.13 25.48
C SER A 307 22.85 -0.51 26.13
N TYR A 308 22.11 0.48 26.63
CA TYR A 308 20.77 0.31 27.21
C TYR A 308 19.74 -0.15 26.18
N LYS A 309 19.71 0.44 24.97
CA LYS A 309 18.81 0.00 23.89
C LYS A 309 19.04 -1.48 23.53
N LEU A 310 20.30 -1.94 23.44
CA LEU A 310 20.62 -3.34 23.14
C LEU A 310 20.15 -4.28 24.26
N LEU A 311 20.47 -3.96 25.52
CA LEU A 311 20.07 -4.76 26.68
C LEU A 311 18.55 -4.77 26.88
N ARG A 312 17.84 -3.67 26.61
CA ARG A 312 16.37 -3.63 26.63
C ARG A 312 15.75 -4.44 25.49
N TYR A 313 16.34 -4.40 24.29
CA TYR A 313 15.86 -5.17 23.14
C TYR A 313 16.01 -6.68 23.37
N ILE A 314 17.20 -7.16 23.78
CA ILE A 314 17.45 -8.59 23.96
C ILE A 314 16.65 -9.20 25.12
N ASN A 315 16.31 -8.39 26.14
CA ASN A 315 15.44 -8.78 27.25
C ASN A 315 13.94 -8.47 27.01
N SER A 316 13.54 -8.09 25.80
CA SER A 316 12.12 -7.86 25.49
C SER A 316 11.34 -9.18 25.40
N PRO A 317 10.03 -9.21 25.73
CA PRO A 317 9.23 -10.43 25.64
C PRO A 317 9.24 -11.10 24.26
N GLY A 318 9.36 -10.31 23.19
CA GLY A 318 9.46 -10.81 21.81
C GLY A 318 10.72 -11.61 21.49
N MET A 319 11.75 -11.59 22.35
CA MET A 319 12.93 -12.43 22.22
C MET A 319 12.78 -13.81 22.88
N GLY A 320 11.75 -14.03 23.71
CA GLY A 320 11.42 -15.33 24.29
C GLY A 320 12.46 -15.94 25.24
N LEU A 321 13.39 -15.14 25.78
CA LEU A 321 14.47 -15.64 26.63
C LEU A 321 13.98 -15.98 28.05
N LEU A 322 14.33 -17.18 28.53
CA LEU A 322 14.01 -17.65 29.90
C LEU A 322 14.88 -16.99 30.99
N HIS A 323 15.99 -16.37 30.61
CA HIS A 323 16.96 -15.75 31.53
C HIS A 323 17.35 -14.37 31.04
N THR A 324 17.49 -13.43 31.97
CA THR A 324 17.87 -12.05 31.67
C THR A 324 19.34 -11.95 31.27
N VAL A 325 19.60 -11.40 30.08
CA VAL A 325 20.93 -11.09 29.57
C VAL A 325 21.47 -9.84 30.27
N ALA A 326 22.62 -9.96 30.93
CA ALA A 326 23.18 -8.89 31.77
C ALA A 326 24.34 -8.13 31.10
N THR A 327 25.06 -8.75 30.16
CA THR A 327 26.25 -8.14 29.52
C THR A 327 26.11 -8.00 28.01
N LEU A 328 26.92 -7.11 27.42
CA LEU A 328 26.90 -6.85 25.97
C LEU A 328 27.52 -8.01 25.19
N GLU A 329 28.49 -8.70 25.78
CA GLU A 329 29.12 -9.91 25.24
C GLU A 329 28.10 -11.05 25.13
N GLN A 330 27.29 -11.24 26.19
CA GLN A 330 26.16 -12.16 26.18
C GLN A 330 25.10 -11.75 25.15
N ALA A 331 24.74 -10.47 25.08
CA ALA A 331 23.75 -9.97 24.12
C ALA A 331 24.17 -10.21 22.66
N LEU A 332 25.44 -9.96 22.33
CA LEU A 332 25.97 -10.23 20.99
C LEU A 332 26.05 -11.73 20.68
N ALA A 333 26.37 -12.57 21.67
CA ALA A 333 26.40 -14.03 21.50
C ALA A 333 24.99 -14.63 21.27
N VAL A 334 23.98 -14.17 22.02
CA VAL A 334 22.58 -14.64 21.89
C VAL A 334 21.92 -14.10 20.61
N LEU A 335 22.20 -12.84 20.24
CA LEU A 335 21.61 -12.22 19.05
C LEU A 335 22.27 -12.70 17.75
N GLY A 336 23.60 -12.86 17.73
CA GLY A 336 24.38 -13.23 16.55
C GLY A 336 24.59 -12.08 15.55
N ARG A 337 25.66 -12.16 14.74
CA ARG A 337 26.14 -11.06 13.87
C ARG A 337 25.07 -10.53 12.90
N GLN A 338 24.33 -11.42 12.23
CA GLN A 338 23.31 -11.04 11.23
C GLN A 338 22.12 -10.28 11.85
N LYS A 339 21.54 -10.79 12.96
CA LYS A 339 20.43 -10.10 13.63
C LYS A 339 20.89 -8.80 14.28
N PHE A 340 22.12 -8.74 14.80
CA PHE A 340 22.71 -7.50 15.30
C PHE A 340 22.90 -6.47 14.18
N TYR A 341 23.29 -6.88 12.97
CA TYR A 341 23.36 -5.99 11.80
C TYR A 341 21.98 -5.46 11.38
N ARG A 342 20.95 -6.32 11.34
CA ARG A 342 19.56 -5.89 11.10
C ARG A 342 19.10 -4.91 12.19
N TRP A 343 19.35 -5.20 13.46
CA TRP A 343 19.00 -4.32 14.60
C TRP A 343 19.71 -2.95 14.54
N LEU A 344 21.01 -2.91 14.25
CA LEU A 344 21.74 -1.65 14.05
C LEU A 344 21.20 -0.86 12.84
N THR A 345 20.78 -1.54 11.77
CA THR A 345 20.13 -0.90 10.62
C THR A 345 18.82 -0.22 11.01
N LEU A 346 17.95 -0.89 11.78
CA LEU A 346 16.73 -0.27 12.33
C LEU A 346 17.06 0.92 13.24
N LEU A 347 18.17 0.84 13.97
CA LEU A 347 18.55 1.84 14.95
C LEU A 347 19.04 3.16 14.32
N LEU A 348 19.47 3.17 13.05
CA LEU A 348 19.77 4.39 12.30
C LEU A 348 18.55 5.30 12.12
N PHE A 349 17.38 4.69 11.92
CA PHE A 349 16.11 5.40 11.73
C PHE A 349 15.57 5.98 13.04
N THR A 350 15.95 5.40 14.19
CA THR A 350 15.40 5.73 15.52
C THR A 350 16.44 6.32 16.49
N SER A 351 17.48 6.95 15.94
CA SER A 351 18.54 7.63 16.71
C SER A 351 18.77 9.05 16.21
N GLY A 352 19.41 9.87 17.04
CA GLY A 352 19.55 11.31 16.83
C GLY A 352 18.33 12.10 17.29
N GLU A 353 18.24 13.35 16.82
CA GLU A 353 17.00 14.13 16.88
C GLU A 353 16.03 13.60 15.82
N THR A 354 15.43 12.44 16.11
CA THR A 354 14.51 11.75 15.20
C THR A 354 13.30 12.64 14.92
N SER A 355 13.16 13.14 13.69
CA SER A 355 11.95 13.89 13.31
C SER A 355 10.76 12.93 13.30
N GLY A 356 9.55 13.43 13.52
CA GLY A 356 8.36 12.58 13.45
C GLY A 356 8.17 11.91 12.09
N LEU A 357 8.69 12.51 11.00
CA LEU A 357 8.65 11.93 9.66
C LEU A 357 9.63 10.75 9.51
N ASP A 358 10.75 10.72 10.24
CA ASP A 358 11.73 9.61 10.19
C ASP A 358 11.06 8.26 10.51
N TRP A 359 10.03 8.25 11.37
CA TRP A 359 9.23 7.07 11.69
C TRP A 359 8.35 6.61 10.53
N ALA A 360 7.79 7.54 9.75
CA ALA A 360 7.03 7.21 8.55
C ALA A 360 7.93 6.73 7.41
N VAL A 361 9.13 7.31 7.28
CA VAL A 361 10.18 6.82 6.38
C VAL A 361 10.60 5.41 6.80
N MET A 362 10.78 5.16 8.11
CA MET A 362 11.10 3.84 8.65
C MET A 362 10.01 2.81 8.38
N GLU A 363 8.72 3.15 8.55
CA GLU A 363 7.62 2.19 8.31
C GLU A 363 7.60 1.76 6.83
N ASN A 364 7.79 2.70 5.88
CA ASN A 364 7.95 2.36 4.46
C ASN A 364 9.22 1.51 4.21
N ALA A 365 10.36 1.89 4.80
CA ALA A 365 11.63 1.14 4.66
C ALA A 365 11.51 -0.30 5.18
N LEU A 366 10.84 -0.51 6.32
CA LEU A 366 10.50 -1.82 6.89
C LEU A 366 9.61 -2.63 5.95
N ILE A 367 8.57 -2.02 5.38
CA ILE A 367 7.67 -2.69 4.43
C ILE A 367 8.43 -3.12 3.17
N ARG A 368 9.26 -2.25 2.58
CA ARG A 368 10.11 -2.59 1.42
C ARG A 368 11.07 -3.74 1.74
N ALA A 369 11.78 -3.63 2.85
CA ALA A 369 12.74 -4.62 3.32
C ALA A 369 12.09 -5.99 3.51
N ARG A 370 10.91 -6.03 4.14
CA ARG A 370 10.18 -7.26 4.43
C ARG A 370 9.49 -7.83 3.18
N LEU A 371 8.92 -6.99 2.32
CA LEU A 371 8.31 -7.43 1.07
C LEU A 371 9.35 -8.03 0.12
N ALA A 372 10.51 -7.40 -0.04
CA ALA A 372 11.60 -7.97 -0.83
C ALA A 372 12.12 -9.30 -0.23
N GLU A 373 12.32 -9.36 1.10
CA GLU A 373 12.71 -10.58 1.82
C GLU A 373 11.72 -11.75 1.62
N LEU A 374 10.41 -11.46 1.59
CA LEU A 374 9.34 -12.43 1.34
C LEU A 374 9.25 -12.84 -0.13
N CYS A 375 9.31 -11.88 -1.07
CA CYS A 375 9.28 -12.16 -2.51
C CYS A 375 10.46 -13.05 -2.96
N ALA A 376 11.62 -12.95 -2.31
CA ALA A 376 12.76 -13.82 -2.55
C ALA A 376 12.66 -15.22 -1.92
N GLN A 377 11.61 -15.54 -1.15
CA GLN A 377 11.49 -16.79 -0.40
C GLN A 377 11.40 -18.01 -1.33
N GLY A 378 12.44 -18.84 -1.30
CA GLY A 378 12.57 -20.05 -2.13
C GLY A 378 13.38 -19.84 -3.42
N ALA A 379 13.61 -18.58 -3.82
CA ALA A 379 14.52 -18.23 -4.91
C ALA A 379 15.94 -17.90 -4.41
N LEU A 380 16.06 -17.27 -3.23
CA LEU A 380 17.33 -16.90 -2.60
C LEU A 380 17.53 -17.57 -1.23
N SER A 381 18.79 -17.80 -0.86
CA SER A 381 19.18 -18.37 0.43
C SER A 381 18.84 -17.45 1.61
N ALA A 382 18.94 -17.96 2.85
CA ALA A 382 18.66 -17.15 4.04
C ALA A 382 19.58 -15.91 4.15
N ALA A 383 20.88 -16.07 3.92
CA ALA A 383 21.84 -14.96 4.01
C ALA A 383 21.61 -13.89 2.91
N GLU A 384 21.26 -14.31 1.69
CA GLU A 384 20.91 -13.39 0.60
C GLU A 384 19.61 -12.62 0.91
N ARG A 385 18.66 -13.24 1.61
CA ARG A 385 17.42 -12.58 2.05
C ARG A 385 17.63 -11.62 3.23
N ASP A 386 18.60 -11.90 4.11
CA ASP A 386 19.08 -10.91 5.10
C ASP A 386 19.72 -9.69 4.41
N GLU A 387 20.50 -9.89 3.35
CA GLU A 387 21.08 -8.78 2.57
C GLU A 387 20.03 -7.99 1.78
N LEU A 388 19.03 -8.67 1.24
CA LEU A 388 17.91 -8.03 0.54
C LEU A 388 17.01 -7.22 1.50
N PHE A 389 16.82 -7.69 2.74
CA PHE A 389 16.21 -6.89 3.79
C PHE A 389 17.02 -5.61 4.08
N VAL A 390 18.35 -5.72 4.16
CA VAL A 390 19.23 -4.55 4.31
C VAL A 390 19.08 -3.59 3.11
N ALA A 391 19.03 -4.09 1.88
CA ALA A 391 18.79 -3.27 0.70
C ALA A 391 17.46 -2.50 0.77
N GLY A 392 16.36 -3.16 1.13
CA GLY A 392 15.06 -2.49 1.30
C GLY A 392 15.06 -1.41 2.37
N MET A 393 15.71 -1.66 3.53
CA MET A 393 15.90 -0.64 4.56
C MET A 393 16.72 0.55 4.04
N PHE A 394 17.84 0.29 3.36
CA PHE A 394 18.75 1.33 2.88
C PHE A 394 18.15 2.17 1.73
N SER A 395 17.12 1.69 1.02
CA SER A 395 16.44 2.41 -0.09
C SER A 395 15.75 3.74 0.28
N LEU A 396 15.71 4.08 1.58
CA LEU A 396 15.23 5.35 2.12
C LEU A 396 16.19 5.97 3.17
N LEU A 397 17.41 5.43 3.33
CA LEU A 397 18.38 5.95 4.30
C LEU A 397 18.95 7.30 3.87
N ASP A 398 18.96 7.60 2.57
CA ASP A 398 19.25 8.92 2.01
C ASP A 398 18.25 10.00 2.47
N VAL A 399 16.96 9.67 2.48
CA VAL A 399 15.89 10.54 3.03
C VAL A 399 16.13 10.81 4.53
N VAL A 400 16.37 9.77 5.33
CA VAL A 400 16.60 9.91 6.79
C VAL A 400 17.88 10.68 7.13
N LEU A 401 18.96 10.47 6.36
CA LEU A 401 20.22 11.19 6.56
C LEU A 401 20.26 12.56 5.88
N SER A 402 19.21 12.95 5.15
CA SER A 402 19.09 14.21 4.40
C SER A 402 20.27 14.48 3.46
N MET A 403 20.76 13.43 2.79
CA MET A 403 21.94 13.47 1.92
C MET A 403 21.86 12.45 0.76
N PRO A 404 22.57 12.64 -0.37
CA PRO A 404 22.45 11.78 -1.54
C PRO A 404 22.90 10.34 -1.29
N MET A 405 22.27 9.36 -1.93
CA MET A 405 22.53 7.93 -1.73
C MET A 405 24.00 7.57 -1.98
N GLU A 406 24.64 8.15 -3.00
CA GLU A 406 26.05 7.97 -3.33
C GLU A 406 26.99 8.42 -2.22
N ALA A 407 26.54 9.30 -1.33
CA ALA A 407 27.28 9.77 -0.16
C ALA A 407 26.88 9.03 1.13
N VAL A 408 25.69 8.42 1.19
CA VAL A 408 25.31 7.47 2.25
C VAL A 408 26.16 6.21 2.14
N LEU A 409 26.19 5.57 0.97
CA LEU A 409 26.83 4.26 0.80
C LEU A 409 28.37 4.36 0.89
N LYS A 410 28.97 5.52 0.56
CA LYS A 410 30.39 5.81 0.87
C LYS A 410 30.73 5.78 2.36
N GLN A 411 29.75 5.80 3.26
CA GLN A 411 29.94 5.71 4.71
C GLN A 411 29.60 4.32 5.28
N VAL A 412 29.08 3.39 4.48
CA VAL A 412 28.70 2.04 4.94
C VAL A 412 29.34 0.96 4.09
N ASN A 413 30.07 0.05 4.73
CA ASN A 413 30.62 -1.14 4.09
C ASN A 413 29.48 -2.15 3.82
N LEU A 414 28.91 -2.11 2.63
CA LEU A 414 27.83 -2.98 2.17
C LEU A 414 28.35 -4.11 1.26
N PRO A 415 27.58 -5.21 1.12
CA PRO A 415 27.83 -6.20 0.08
C PRO A 415 27.71 -5.54 -1.30
N PRO A 416 28.60 -5.83 -2.27
CA PRO A 416 28.54 -5.22 -3.61
C PRO A 416 27.18 -5.40 -4.31
N LEU A 417 26.50 -6.51 -4.05
CA LEU A 417 25.18 -6.84 -4.59
C LEU A 417 24.05 -5.96 -4.04
N VAL A 418 24.23 -5.39 -2.83
CA VAL A 418 23.32 -4.41 -2.23
C VAL A 418 23.57 -3.03 -2.84
N ASP A 419 24.83 -2.63 -3.01
CA ASP A 419 25.19 -1.37 -3.68
C ASP A 419 24.75 -1.34 -5.15
N GLU A 420 24.84 -2.46 -5.87
CA GLU A 420 24.36 -2.57 -7.26
C GLU A 420 22.85 -2.42 -7.37
N ALA A 421 22.08 -2.96 -6.42
CA ALA A 421 20.64 -2.75 -6.38
C ALA A 421 20.28 -1.30 -6.03
N LEU A 422 20.96 -0.71 -5.04
CA LEU A 422 20.66 0.64 -4.55
C LEU A 422 21.07 1.76 -5.51
N LEU A 423 22.26 1.68 -6.13
CA LEU A 423 22.80 2.75 -6.99
C LEU A 423 22.52 2.55 -8.48
N ARG A 424 22.45 1.31 -8.94
CA ARG A 424 22.39 0.99 -10.38
C ARG A 424 21.08 0.35 -10.80
N GLN A 425 20.19 0.00 -9.87
CA GLN A 425 18.96 -0.76 -10.11
C GLN A 425 19.26 -2.05 -10.91
N GLN A 426 20.35 -2.74 -10.50
CA GLN A 426 20.94 -3.86 -11.22
C GLN A 426 21.37 -4.99 -10.26
N GLY A 427 21.74 -6.14 -10.84
CA GLY A 427 22.16 -7.32 -10.09
C GLY A 427 20.98 -8.12 -9.53
N LYS A 428 21.29 -9.23 -8.85
CA LYS A 428 20.29 -10.24 -8.44
C LYS A 428 19.26 -9.77 -7.40
N TYR A 429 19.54 -8.66 -6.70
CA TYR A 429 18.65 -8.11 -5.67
C TYR A 429 17.67 -7.05 -6.21
N ALA A 430 18.00 -6.35 -7.31
CA ALA A 430 17.18 -5.26 -7.82
C ALA A 430 15.72 -5.68 -8.14
N PRO A 431 15.44 -6.78 -8.88
CA PRO A 431 14.05 -7.13 -9.24
C PRO A 431 13.10 -7.30 -8.04
N TYR A 432 13.60 -7.72 -6.88
CA TYR A 432 12.82 -7.84 -5.66
C TYR A 432 12.64 -6.50 -4.92
N LEU A 433 13.66 -5.64 -4.94
CA LEU A 433 13.63 -4.30 -4.37
C LEU A 433 12.71 -3.37 -5.20
N ASP A 434 12.89 -3.39 -6.52
CA ASP A 434 12.08 -2.63 -7.48
C ASP A 434 10.61 -3.05 -7.41
N LEU A 435 10.32 -4.36 -7.28
CA LEU A 435 8.97 -4.86 -7.06
C LEU A 435 8.36 -4.29 -5.77
N ALA A 436 9.13 -4.27 -4.68
CA ALA A 436 8.68 -3.75 -3.40
C ALA A 436 8.42 -2.22 -3.45
N ILE A 437 9.23 -1.46 -4.19
CA ILE A 437 9.04 -0.01 -4.41
C ILE A 437 7.83 0.26 -5.31
N ALA A 438 7.68 -0.49 -6.41
CA ALA A 438 6.57 -0.30 -7.37
C ALA A 438 5.19 -0.58 -6.75
N CYS A 439 5.11 -1.47 -5.74
CA CYS A 439 3.90 -1.73 -4.96
C CYS A 439 3.45 -0.52 -4.10
N GLU A 440 4.34 0.42 -3.78
CA GLU A 440 4.01 1.66 -3.08
C GLU A 440 3.53 2.76 -4.04
N GLN A 441 4.18 2.89 -5.21
CA GLN A 441 4.04 4.03 -6.12
C GLN A 441 2.88 3.93 -7.13
N ALA A 442 2.06 2.88 -7.05
CA ALA A 442 1.06 2.53 -8.06
C ALA A 442 1.64 2.48 -9.50
N ASP A 443 2.87 1.95 -9.62
CA ASP A 443 3.55 1.80 -10.91
C ASP A 443 3.23 0.45 -11.57
N ASN A 444 2.02 0.42 -12.09
CA ASN A 444 1.25 -0.80 -12.34
C ASN A 444 1.77 -1.69 -13.47
N GLU A 445 2.42 -1.10 -14.48
CA GLU A 445 3.02 -1.88 -15.58
C GLU A 445 4.36 -2.50 -15.15
N ASN A 446 5.08 -1.83 -14.25
CA ASN A 446 6.30 -2.36 -13.64
C ASN A 446 5.99 -3.47 -12.62
N VAL A 447 5.02 -3.32 -11.70
CA VAL A 447 4.70 -4.38 -10.71
C VAL A 447 4.43 -5.73 -11.35
N ALA A 448 3.56 -5.80 -12.36
CA ALA A 448 3.21 -7.08 -13.00
C ALA A 448 4.39 -7.70 -13.76
N THR A 449 5.24 -6.87 -14.37
CA THR A 449 6.45 -7.29 -15.09
C THR A 449 7.52 -7.81 -14.12
N LEU A 450 7.75 -7.09 -13.01
CA LEU A 450 8.72 -7.43 -11.97
C LEU A 450 8.30 -8.68 -11.20
N ALA A 451 7.02 -8.83 -10.86
CA ALA A 451 6.47 -10.04 -10.23
C ALA A 451 6.75 -11.29 -11.09
N HIS A 452 6.48 -11.19 -12.40
CA HIS A 452 6.82 -12.27 -13.35
C HIS A 452 8.33 -12.51 -13.46
N ALA A 453 9.16 -11.45 -13.44
CA ALA A 453 10.62 -11.57 -13.48
C ALA A 453 11.22 -12.28 -12.24
N VAL A 454 10.58 -12.17 -11.07
CA VAL A 454 10.95 -12.94 -9.86
C VAL A 454 10.19 -14.26 -9.71
N GLY A 455 9.40 -14.67 -10.71
CA GLY A 455 8.68 -15.95 -10.71
C GLY A 455 7.47 -16.03 -9.78
N LEU A 456 6.89 -14.88 -9.39
CA LEU A 456 5.72 -14.79 -8.53
C LEU A 456 4.45 -14.43 -9.30
N ASP A 457 3.32 -14.96 -8.84
CA ASP A 457 2.01 -14.43 -9.19
C ASP A 457 1.67 -13.18 -8.36
N ILE A 458 0.86 -12.29 -8.93
CA ILE A 458 0.46 -11.01 -8.32
C ILE A 458 -0.26 -11.22 -6.97
N TRP A 459 -0.92 -12.35 -6.78
CA TRP A 459 -1.69 -12.64 -5.58
C TRP A 459 -0.81 -13.02 -4.39
N ARG A 460 0.27 -13.76 -4.65
CA ARG A 460 1.32 -14.01 -3.67
C ARG A 460 2.07 -12.74 -3.30
N VAL A 461 2.30 -11.82 -4.25
CA VAL A 461 2.85 -10.49 -3.94
C VAL A 461 1.88 -9.68 -3.07
N ASN A 462 0.58 -9.66 -3.37
CA ASN A 462 -0.45 -9.04 -2.52
C ASN A 462 -0.41 -9.58 -1.08
N GLY A 463 -0.40 -10.90 -0.90
CA GLY A 463 -0.31 -11.53 0.43
C GLY A 463 0.96 -11.14 1.18
N PHE A 464 2.12 -11.24 0.51
CA PHE A 464 3.40 -10.80 1.08
C PHE A 464 3.43 -9.30 1.42
N HIS A 465 2.70 -8.44 0.70
CA HIS A 465 2.62 -7.01 1.00
C HIS A 465 1.88 -6.74 2.31
N ILE A 466 0.75 -7.42 2.57
CA ILE A 466 0.04 -7.31 3.85
C ILE A 466 0.85 -7.95 4.99
N ASP A 467 1.47 -9.11 4.78
CA ASP A 467 2.36 -9.71 5.79
C ASP A 467 3.55 -8.79 6.12
N ALA A 468 4.08 -8.05 5.14
CA ALA A 468 5.12 -7.05 5.34
C ALA A 468 4.62 -5.82 6.13
N MET A 469 3.40 -5.34 5.86
CA MET A 469 2.78 -4.22 6.57
C MET A 469 2.44 -4.58 8.03
N LEU A 470 1.88 -5.75 8.27
CA LEU A 470 1.59 -6.27 9.62
C LEU A 470 2.87 -6.45 10.44
N TRP A 471 3.93 -6.98 9.81
CA TRP A 471 5.23 -7.14 10.45
C TRP A 471 5.90 -5.78 10.75
N ALA A 472 5.79 -4.81 9.85
CA ALA A 472 6.36 -3.47 10.07
C ALA A 472 5.70 -2.74 11.26
N GLN A 473 4.38 -2.90 11.45
CA GLN A 473 3.67 -2.38 12.62
C GLN A 473 4.24 -2.97 13.92
N GLN A 474 4.37 -4.30 14.01
CA GLN A 474 4.89 -5.03 15.17
C GLN A 474 6.36 -4.71 15.50
N VAL A 475 7.09 -4.05 14.61
CA VAL A 475 8.49 -3.62 14.77
C VAL A 475 8.61 -2.10 15.02
N GLY A 476 7.54 -1.33 14.81
CA GLY A 476 7.47 0.12 15.05
C GLY A 476 6.93 0.54 16.42
N GLU A 477 6.49 -0.43 17.23
CA GLU A 477 5.97 -0.33 18.61
C GLU A 477 7.05 -0.65 19.67
#